data_AF-A0A3Q3R2Y9-F1
#
_entry.id   AF-A0A3Q3R2Y9-F1
#
_cell.length_a   1.000
_cell.length_b   1.000
_cell.length_c   1.000
_cell.angle_alpha   90.00
_cell.angle_beta   90.00
_cell.angle_gamma   90.00
#
_symmetry.space_group_name_H-M   'P 1'
#
loop_
_entity.id
_entity.type
_entity.pdbx_description
1 polymer ?
#
loop_
_entity_poly.entity_id
_entity_poly.type
_entity_poly.pdbx_seq_one_letter_code
_entity_poly.pdbx_strand_id
1 'polypeptide(L)'
;MAAALPACYHGSISRQECETLLGQKNKDGAYLIRNSETIQGAMCLCVYKQRVVYTYRLLQSHSGHYTLVTSGGLEETFFKSLNDLIRHYKRKNQGLAMHLRHSIKRKTAILVHPQKPTEKPPEEEPGKMMVPVAEEDHCYENDPDSSDYVVVIPD
;
A
#
# COMPACT_ATOMS: atom_id res chain seq x y z
N MET A 1 -12.01 -18.94 23.18
CA MET A 1 -10.73 -18.58 22.52
C MET A 1 -10.98 -17.33 21.69
N ALA A 2 -10.13 -16.31 21.81
CA ALA A 2 -10.25 -15.11 20.96
C ALA A 2 -9.83 -15.48 19.52
N ALA A 3 -10.73 -15.28 18.55
CA ALA A 3 -10.40 -15.48 17.15
C ALA A 3 -9.41 -14.37 16.72
N ALA A 4 -8.21 -14.76 16.31
CA ALA A 4 -7.22 -13.82 15.81
C ALA A 4 -7.70 -13.19 14.49
N LEU A 5 -7.87 -11.86 14.49
CA LEU A 5 -8.29 -11.11 13.31
C LEU A 5 -7.13 -10.97 12.32
N PRO A 6 -7.38 -11.02 11.00
CA PRO A 6 -6.34 -10.87 10.00
C PRO A 6 -5.82 -9.43 9.95
N ALA A 7 -4.55 -9.25 9.55
CA ALA A 7 -3.94 -7.91 9.44
C ALA A 7 -4.64 -6.96 8.45
N CYS A 8 -5.47 -7.49 7.56
CA CYS A 8 -6.30 -6.74 6.62
C CYS A 8 -7.68 -6.37 7.18
N TYR A 9 -7.93 -6.61 8.46
CA TYR A 9 -9.14 -6.16 9.14
C TYR A 9 -8.94 -4.75 9.70
N HIS A 10 -9.84 -3.83 9.33
CA HIS A 10 -9.74 -2.40 9.67
C HIS A 10 -10.72 -1.96 10.75
N GLY A 11 -11.61 -2.85 11.21
CA GLY A 11 -12.67 -2.48 12.15
C GLY A 11 -13.73 -1.59 11.50
N SER A 12 -14.26 -0.65 12.27
CA SER A 12 -15.34 0.26 11.87
C SER A 12 -14.85 1.45 11.04
N ILE A 13 -14.26 1.19 9.87
CA ILE A 13 -14.00 2.24 8.88
C ILE A 13 -15.22 2.45 7.99
N SER A 14 -15.43 3.70 7.57
CA SER A 14 -16.53 4.06 6.69
C SER A 14 -16.36 3.48 5.29
N ARG A 15 -17.46 3.43 4.53
CA ARG A 15 -17.42 3.06 3.11
C ARG A 15 -16.47 3.97 2.33
N GLN A 16 -16.54 5.27 2.58
CA GLN A 16 -15.72 6.27 1.87
C GLN A 16 -14.22 6.09 2.15
N GLU A 17 -13.84 5.84 3.41
CA GLU A 17 -12.45 5.55 3.77
C GLU A 17 -11.96 4.26 3.12
N CYS A 18 -12.79 3.23 3.08
CA CYS A 18 -12.48 1.96 2.42
C CYS A 18 -12.21 2.16 0.92
N GLU A 19 -13.07 2.89 0.23
CA GLU A 19 -12.92 3.21 -1.19
C GLU A 19 -11.65 4.04 -1.44
N THR A 20 -11.36 4.99 -0.55
CA THR A 20 -10.14 5.81 -0.61
C THR A 20 -8.88 4.95 -0.46
N LEU A 21 -8.81 4.07 0.54
CA LEU A 21 -7.66 3.19 0.77
C LEU A 21 -7.40 2.24 -0.41
N LEU A 22 -8.47 1.66 -0.96
CA LEU A 22 -8.41 0.77 -2.11
C LEU A 22 -8.03 1.53 -3.38
N GLY A 23 -8.62 2.71 -3.60
CA GLY A 23 -8.32 3.60 -4.72
C GLY A 23 -6.88 4.11 -4.70
N GLN A 24 -6.34 4.48 -3.54
CA GLN A 24 -4.94 4.85 -3.36
C GLN A 24 -3.99 3.69 -3.69
N LYS A 25 -4.37 2.45 -3.35
CA LYS A 25 -3.58 1.27 -3.69
C LYS A 25 -3.56 1.02 -5.20
N ASN A 26 -4.67 1.32 -5.89
CA ASN A 26 -4.86 1.22 -7.34
C ASN A 26 -4.34 -0.09 -7.96
N LYS A 27 -4.63 -1.22 -7.32
CA LYS A 27 -4.24 -2.56 -7.82
C LYS A 27 -5.43 -3.50 -7.81
N ASP A 28 -5.69 -4.13 -8.95
CA ASP A 28 -6.74 -5.14 -9.06
C ASP A 28 -6.52 -6.30 -8.09
N GLY A 29 -7.58 -6.67 -7.39
CA GLY A 29 -7.53 -7.67 -6.32
C GLY A 29 -6.95 -7.12 -5.01
N ALA A 30 -6.78 -5.80 -4.88
CA ALA A 30 -6.59 -5.18 -3.58
C ALA A 30 -7.84 -5.34 -2.73
N TYR A 31 -7.66 -5.62 -1.44
CA TYR A 31 -8.78 -5.92 -0.56
C TYR A 31 -8.52 -5.55 0.90
N LEU A 32 -9.61 -5.37 1.63
CA LEU A 32 -9.63 -5.26 3.09
C LEU A 32 -10.95 -5.77 3.63
N ILE A 33 -11.00 -6.01 4.95
CA ILE A 33 -12.21 -6.38 5.67
C ILE A 33 -12.54 -5.25 6.66
N ARG A 34 -13.80 -4.85 6.72
CA ARG A 34 -14.32 -3.83 7.64
C ARG A 34 -15.63 -4.27 8.29
N ASN A 35 -16.04 -3.59 9.35
CA ASN A 35 -17.38 -3.76 9.91
C ASN A 35 -18.43 -3.16 8.97
N SER A 36 -19.62 -3.75 8.96
CA SER A 36 -20.75 -3.16 8.26
C SER A 36 -21.28 -1.95 9.01
N GLU A 37 -21.46 -0.83 8.33
CA GLU A 37 -22.08 0.38 8.89
C GLU A 37 -23.59 0.22 9.09
N THR A 38 -24.23 -0.64 8.28
CA THR A 38 -25.69 -0.77 8.21
C THR A 38 -26.23 -1.96 8.99
N ILE A 39 -25.41 -2.97 9.27
CA ILE A 39 -25.84 -4.21 9.93
C ILE A 39 -24.89 -4.51 11.08
N GLN A 40 -25.41 -4.43 12.31
CA GLN A 40 -24.64 -4.75 13.50
C GLN A 40 -24.19 -6.21 13.48
N GLY A 41 -22.94 -6.45 13.87
CA GLY A 41 -22.34 -7.80 13.87
C GLY A 41 -21.97 -8.35 12.48
N ALA A 42 -22.39 -7.71 11.40
CA ALA A 42 -21.96 -8.08 10.06
C ALA A 42 -20.65 -7.39 9.68
N MET A 43 -19.89 -8.05 8.81
CA MET A 43 -18.66 -7.53 8.24
C MET A 43 -18.80 -7.41 6.73
N CYS A 44 -17.86 -6.71 6.11
CA CYS A 44 -17.80 -6.50 4.68
C CYS A 44 -16.39 -6.84 4.18
N LEU A 45 -16.30 -7.72 3.19
CA LEU A 45 -15.09 -7.90 2.38
C LEU A 45 -15.18 -6.94 1.19
N CYS A 46 -14.23 -6.03 1.08
CA CYS A 46 -14.19 -5.04 0.00
C CYS A 46 -13.02 -5.38 -0.93
N VAL A 47 -13.29 -5.47 -2.25
CA VAL A 47 -12.33 -5.86 -3.27
C VAL A 47 -12.31 -4.83 -4.40
N TYR A 48 -11.14 -4.33 -4.74
CA TYR A 48 -10.94 -3.37 -5.81
C TYR A 48 -10.70 -4.08 -7.15
N LYS A 49 -11.41 -3.64 -8.19
CA LYS A 49 -11.19 -4.05 -9.57
C LYS A 49 -11.63 -2.92 -10.50
N GLN A 50 -10.78 -2.55 -11.46
CA GLN A 50 -11.12 -1.60 -12.52
C GLN A 50 -11.78 -0.30 -12.00
N ARG A 51 -11.16 0.33 -10.99
CA ARG A 51 -11.65 1.59 -10.35
C ARG A 51 -12.96 1.45 -9.57
N VAL A 52 -13.50 0.24 -9.42
CA VAL A 52 -14.72 -0.05 -8.65
C VAL A 52 -14.38 -0.89 -7.43
N VAL A 53 -15.05 -0.59 -6.30
CA VAL A 53 -14.98 -1.39 -5.08
C VAL A 53 -16.21 -2.28 -4.98
N TYR A 54 -15.99 -3.58 -5.09
CA TYR A 54 -17.01 -4.61 -4.88
C TYR A 54 -17.08 -4.93 -3.40
N THR A 55 -18.27 -4.82 -2.81
CA THR A 55 -18.51 -5.10 -1.39
C THR A 55 -19.33 -6.36 -1.25
N TYR A 56 -18.77 -7.33 -0.53
CA TYR A 56 -19.41 -8.61 -0.22
C TYR A 56 -19.74 -8.67 1.26
N ARG A 57 -20.95 -9.09 1.60
CA ARG A 57 -21.38 -9.20 2.99
C ARG A 57 -20.81 -10.47 3.61
N LEU A 58 -20.14 -10.32 4.73
CA LEU A 58 -19.52 -11.40 5.49
C LEU A 58 -20.29 -11.55 6.80
N LEU A 59 -20.92 -12.71 6.97
CA LEU A 59 -21.78 -13.02 8.11
C LEU A 59 -21.12 -14.07 8.99
N GLN A 60 -21.39 -13.98 10.29
CA GLN A 60 -21.00 -15.01 11.25
C GLN A 60 -22.25 -15.80 11.67
N SER A 61 -22.19 -17.11 11.56
CA SER A 61 -23.21 -18.04 12.04
C SER A 61 -23.17 -18.12 13.57
N HIS A 62 -24.28 -18.55 14.19
CA HIS A 62 -24.35 -18.87 15.62
C HIS A 62 -23.30 -19.89 16.08
N SER A 63 -22.86 -20.77 15.16
CA SER A 63 -21.79 -21.74 15.39
C SER A 63 -20.37 -21.13 15.37
N GLY A 64 -20.24 -19.83 15.10
CA GLY A 64 -18.96 -19.10 15.02
C GLY A 64 -18.30 -19.14 13.64
N HIS A 65 -18.83 -19.90 12.68
CA HIS A 65 -18.32 -19.96 11.31
C HIS A 65 -18.65 -18.68 10.52
N TYR A 66 -17.80 -18.36 9.55
CA TYR A 66 -17.97 -17.23 8.65
C TYR A 66 -18.47 -17.69 7.29
N THR A 67 -19.41 -16.96 6.70
CA THR A 67 -19.86 -17.16 5.31
C THR A 67 -19.79 -15.83 4.57
N LEU A 68 -19.51 -15.89 3.27
CA LEU A 68 -19.51 -14.73 2.40
C LEU A 68 -20.68 -14.80 1.42
N VAL A 69 -21.52 -13.79 1.45
CA VAL A 69 -22.65 -13.67 0.52
C VAL A 69 -22.13 -13.18 -0.83
N THR A 70 -21.99 -14.10 -1.77
CA THR A 70 -21.60 -13.80 -3.16
C THR A 70 -22.79 -13.87 -4.10
N SER A 71 -22.90 -12.91 -5.00
CA SER A 71 -23.89 -12.95 -6.08
C SER A 71 -23.39 -13.91 -7.17
N GLY A 72 -24.08 -15.03 -7.40
CA GLY A 72 -23.71 -15.94 -8.48
C GLY A 72 -24.18 -17.39 -8.41
N GLY A 73 -25.09 -17.74 -7.50
CA GLY A 73 -25.63 -19.11 -7.42
C GLY A 73 -24.62 -20.18 -7.02
N LEU A 74 -23.44 -19.78 -6.53
CA LEU A 74 -22.48 -20.70 -5.94
C LEU A 74 -22.95 -21.11 -4.54
N GLU A 75 -22.62 -22.34 -4.16
CA GLU A 75 -22.93 -22.87 -2.84
C GLU A 75 -22.27 -22.03 -1.74
N GLU A 76 -23.04 -21.77 -0.68
CA GLU A 76 -22.54 -21.06 0.49
C GLU A 76 -21.40 -21.86 1.15
N THR A 77 -20.27 -21.20 1.36
CA THR A 77 -19.10 -21.82 1.95
C THR A 77 -18.88 -21.29 3.35
N PHE A 78 -18.75 -22.21 4.32
CA PHE A 78 -18.53 -21.87 5.72
C PHE A 78 -17.06 -22.06 6.09
N PHE A 79 -16.50 -21.06 6.77
CA PHE A 79 -15.10 -21.01 7.18
C PHE A 79 -14.99 -20.91 8.69
N LYS A 80 -14.05 -21.66 9.29
CA LYS A 80 -13.78 -21.61 10.73
C LYS A 80 -13.11 -20.30 11.15
N SER A 81 -12.36 -19.68 10.24
CA SER A 81 -11.64 -18.43 10.49
C SER A 81 -11.67 -17.51 9.27
N LEU A 82 -11.51 -16.21 9.51
CA LEU A 82 -11.35 -15.21 8.43
C LEU A 82 -10.10 -15.50 7.58
N ASN A 83 -9.06 -16.09 8.16
CA ASN A 83 -7.84 -16.44 7.42
C ASN A 83 -8.11 -17.56 6.40
N ASP A 84 -8.93 -18.55 6.76
CA ASP A 84 -9.30 -19.63 5.84
C ASP A 84 -10.19 -19.12 4.71
N LEU A 85 -11.13 -18.22 5.05
CA LEU A 85 -11.95 -17.50 4.06
C LEU A 85 -11.06 -16.75 3.07
N ILE A 86 -10.11 -15.95 3.56
CA ILE A 86 -9.18 -15.20 2.70
C ILE A 86 -8.37 -16.16 1.83
N ARG A 87 -7.86 -17.26 2.39
CA ARG A 87 -7.07 -18.25 1.64
C ARG A 87 -7.89 -18.88 0.50
N HIS A 88 -9.15 -19.19 0.75
CA HIS A 88 -10.06 -19.72 -0.26
C HIS A 88 -10.27 -18.75 -1.41
N TYR A 89 -10.61 -17.49 -1.12
CA TYR A 89 -10.90 -16.45 -2.10
C TYR A 89 -9.67 -15.85 -2.81
N LYS A 90 -8.45 -16.23 -2.41
CA LYS A 90 -7.24 -15.98 -3.21
C LYS A 90 -7.22 -16.78 -4.51
N ARG A 91 -7.96 -17.89 -4.59
CA ARG A 91 -8.10 -18.69 -5.82
C ARG A 91 -9.07 -18.02 -6.79
N LYS A 92 -8.84 -18.25 -8.09
CA LYS A 92 -9.73 -17.76 -9.16
C LYS A 92 -11.08 -18.49 -9.13
N ASN A 93 -12.09 -17.86 -9.70
CA ASN A 93 -13.41 -18.45 -9.97
C ASN A 93 -14.15 -18.97 -8.72
N GLN A 94 -14.02 -18.28 -7.58
CA GLN A 94 -14.73 -18.61 -6.34
C GLN A 94 -15.94 -17.69 -6.09
N GLY A 95 -16.48 -17.00 -7.10
CA GLY A 95 -17.65 -16.12 -6.93
C GLY A 95 -17.36 -14.65 -6.61
N LEU A 96 -16.08 -14.26 -6.53
CA LEU A 96 -15.70 -12.85 -6.47
C LEU A 96 -15.51 -12.28 -7.87
N ALA A 97 -15.79 -10.98 -8.02
CA ALA A 97 -15.50 -10.21 -9.23
C ALA A 97 -14.00 -10.20 -9.57
N MET A 98 -13.17 -10.32 -8.53
CA MET A 98 -11.72 -10.47 -8.60
C MET A 98 -11.24 -11.31 -7.40
N HIS A 99 -10.33 -12.24 -7.64
CA HIS A 99 -9.70 -13.01 -6.57
C HIS A 99 -8.76 -12.13 -5.74
N LEU A 100 -8.58 -12.49 -4.47
CA LEU A 100 -7.80 -11.68 -3.53
C LEU A 100 -6.30 -11.76 -3.86
N ARG A 101 -5.65 -10.59 -4.00
CA ARG A 101 -4.21 -10.51 -4.34
C ARG A 101 -3.42 -9.64 -3.38
N HIS A 102 -3.91 -8.44 -3.09
CA HIS A 102 -3.14 -7.43 -2.35
C HIS A 102 -3.87 -6.99 -1.08
N SER A 103 -3.50 -7.57 0.06
CA SER A 103 -4.07 -7.17 1.35
C SER A 103 -3.66 -5.74 1.70
N ILE A 104 -4.62 -4.88 2.04
CA ILE A 104 -4.35 -3.58 2.66
C ILE A 104 -4.33 -3.80 4.16
N LYS A 105 -3.15 -3.66 4.78
CA LYS A 105 -3.01 -3.72 6.24
C LYS A 105 -3.44 -2.41 6.85
N ARG A 106 -4.08 -2.45 8.03
CA ARG A 106 -4.32 -1.24 8.80
C ARG A 106 -2.97 -0.69 9.24
N LYS A 107 -2.66 0.56 8.87
CA LYS A 107 -1.60 1.31 9.56
C LYS A 107 -2.14 1.57 10.95
N THR A 108 -1.77 0.74 11.92
CA THR A 108 -1.91 1.12 13.32
C THR A 108 -1.27 2.50 13.44
N ALA A 109 -2.06 3.54 13.75
CA ALA A 109 -1.49 4.78 14.21
C ALA A 109 -0.78 4.43 15.52
N ILE A 110 0.52 4.11 15.42
CA ILE A 110 1.40 4.19 16.56
C ILE A 110 1.40 5.68 16.89
N LEU A 111 0.58 6.06 17.87
CA LEU A 111 0.68 7.33 18.58
C LEU A 111 1.98 7.32 19.41
N VAL A 112 3.12 7.19 18.74
CA VAL A 112 4.46 7.56 19.23
C VAL A 112 5.30 7.81 17.98
N HIS A 113 5.54 9.08 17.67
CA HIS A 113 6.70 9.42 16.85
C HIS A 113 7.95 8.98 17.62
N PRO A 114 8.80 8.17 17.01
CA PRO A 114 10.13 8.70 16.80
C PRO A 114 10.45 8.62 15.31
N GLN A 115 10.88 9.76 14.78
CA GLN A 115 11.51 9.83 13.48
C GLN A 115 12.64 8.80 13.44
N LYS A 116 12.77 8.03 12.35
CA LYS A 116 14.05 7.44 12.00
C LYS A 116 14.40 7.74 10.54
N PRO A 117 15.64 8.19 10.27
CA PRO A 117 16.02 8.82 9.02
C PRO A 117 16.17 7.78 7.92
N THR A 118 15.99 8.26 6.69
CA THR A 118 16.35 7.57 5.46
C THR A 118 17.84 7.20 5.45
N GLU A 119 18.14 5.91 5.48
CA GLU A 119 19.49 5.39 5.21
C GLU A 119 19.45 4.55 3.93
N LYS A 120 20.20 5.00 2.92
CA LYS A 120 20.52 4.22 1.71
C LYS A 120 21.84 3.50 2.00
N PRO A 121 22.02 2.21 1.66
CA PRO A 121 23.34 1.57 1.66
C PRO A 121 23.92 1.45 0.23
N PRO A 122 25.19 1.02 0.04
CA PRO A 122 26.46 1.58 0.55
C PRO A 122 27.49 1.75 -0.63
N GLU A 123 28.81 1.81 -0.32
CA GLU A 123 30.03 1.88 -1.18
C GLU A 123 30.64 3.29 -1.33
N GLU A 124 31.90 3.58 -1.02
CA GLU A 124 33.04 2.88 -0.42
C GLU A 124 34.00 3.97 0.14
N GLU A 125 34.59 3.74 1.32
CA GLU A 125 35.75 4.49 1.85
C GLU A 125 37.04 3.96 1.17
N PRO A 126 38.16 4.73 1.00
CA PRO A 126 38.84 5.29 2.16
C PRO A 126 39.63 6.61 1.98
N GLY A 127 39.57 7.44 3.02
CA GLY A 127 40.75 7.97 3.75
C GLY A 127 41.83 8.76 3.00
N LYS A 128 42.01 10.03 3.43
CA LYS A 128 43.28 10.69 3.84
C LYS A 128 42.98 12.18 4.10
N MET A 129 42.90 12.57 5.38
CA MET A 129 43.93 13.23 6.18
C MET A 129 44.32 14.64 5.71
N MET A 130 44.00 15.56 6.62
CA MET A 130 44.29 16.99 6.68
C MET A 130 45.79 17.29 6.70
N VAL A 131 46.20 18.29 5.92
CA VAL A 131 47.37 19.13 6.22
C VAL A 131 46.95 20.61 6.10
N PRO A 132 47.13 21.43 7.14
CA PRO A 132 47.14 22.88 6.99
C PRO A 132 48.58 23.33 6.69
N VAL A 133 48.78 24.46 5.98
CA VAL A 133 49.93 25.41 6.10
C VAL A 133 49.97 26.40 4.92
N ALA A 134 50.24 27.67 5.27
CA ALA A 134 50.75 28.83 4.51
C ALA A 134 49.93 29.33 3.30
N GLU A 135 49.42 30.57 3.29
CA GLU A 135 50.11 31.89 3.09
C GLU A 135 50.72 32.08 1.70
N GLU A 136 50.75 33.35 1.25
CA GLU A 136 51.09 33.90 -0.09
C GLU A 136 49.86 34.02 -1.01
N ASP A 137 49.18 35.17 -1.05
CA ASP A 137 49.56 36.42 -1.75
C ASP A 137 49.81 36.16 -3.24
N HIS A 138 48.97 36.69 -4.12
CA HIS A 138 49.36 37.55 -5.25
C HIS A 138 48.13 37.83 -6.13
N CYS A 139 47.93 39.13 -6.29
CA CYS A 139 47.04 39.82 -7.21
C CYS A 139 47.44 39.65 -8.69
N TYR A 140 46.56 40.14 -9.59
CA TYR A 140 46.77 40.34 -11.04
C TYR A 140 46.68 39.04 -11.88
N GLU A 141 46.08 38.97 -13.06
CA GLU A 141 45.81 40.01 -14.06
C GLU A 141 44.68 39.52 -15.01
N ASN A 142 43.97 40.48 -15.63
CA ASN A 142 43.19 40.23 -16.84
C ASN A 142 44.12 39.71 -17.94
N ASP A 143 43.63 38.86 -18.85
CA ASP A 143 43.49 39.35 -20.23
C ASP A 143 42.67 38.39 -21.13
N PRO A 144 42.00 38.97 -22.14
CA PRO A 144 41.06 38.34 -23.04
C PRO A 144 41.79 37.75 -24.25
N ASP A 145 41.38 36.59 -24.74
CA ASP A 145 41.62 36.31 -26.14
C ASP A 145 40.62 35.31 -26.72
N SER A 146 40.24 35.66 -27.95
CA SER A 146 39.61 34.83 -28.96
C SER A 146 38.14 34.47 -28.73
N SER A 147 37.24 35.37 -29.13
CA SER A 147 36.71 35.48 -30.51
C SER A 147 35.72 34.36 -30.81
N ASP A 148 34.42 34.65 -30.84
CA ASP A 148 33.71 35.11 -32.05
C ASP A 148 33.62 33.96 -33.08
N TYR A 149 32.44 33.36 -33.22
CA TYR A 149 31.67 33.43 -34.47
C TYR A 149 30.31 32.69 -34.36
N VAL A 150 29.33 33.42 -34.87
CA VAL A 150 27.92 33.18 -35.25
C VAL A 150 27.49 31.75 -35.68
N VAL A 151 26.29 31.29 -35.29
CA VAL A 151 24.98 31.43 -35.98
C VAL A 151 24.95 31.02 -37.47
N VAL A 152 23.96 30.15 -37.77
CA VAL A 152 23.17 29.93 -39.02
C VAL A 152 23.61 28.97 -40.17
N ILE A 153 22.74 27.95 -40.38
CA ILE A 153 22.29 27.16 -41.58
C ILE A 153 23.30 26.28 -42.37
N PRO A 154 22.90 25.43 -43.36
CA PRO A 154 21.62 25.12 -44.07
C PRO A 154 21.22 23.61 -43.99
N ASP A 155 20.13 23.08 -44.57
CA ASP A 155 19.36 23.38 -45.79
C ASP A 155 17.87 23.00 -45.60
#